data_AF-A0A1B8XXC8-F1
#
_entry.id   AF-A0A1B8XXC8-F1
#
_cell.length_a   1.000
_cell.length_b   1.000
_cell.length_c   1.000
_cell.angle_alpha   90.00
_cell.angle_beta   90.00
_cell.angle_gamma   90.00
#
_symmetry.space_group_name_H-M   'P 1'
#
loop_
_entity.id
_entity.type
_entity.pdbx_description
1 polymer ?
#
loop_
_entity_poly.entity_id
_entity_poly.type
_entity_poly.pdbx_seq_one_letter_code
_entity_poly.pdbx_strand_id
1 'polypeptide(L)'
;MNQNNELHSLNQNNELHSLNLTTELNSLNSNTELHSLNQNTELHSLNKTTELHSLNKNTELHSMNQITELHSMNKSTEHHTLNKTTELYSLNKITKLHSLKEITELHSLNKTTELHSMNKTTELHSLNQKHELHSLKLTTELHSLNSNTELHSMNKTTELHSLNKNNELHSLNQNTELHSLKKNTELHSLNQNTELPSLNKTTELHSLNKNTELHSMNQITELHSMNKTTEHHTLNKTTELYSLNQITKLHSLKEITELHSLNKTSELHSMNKTTELHSLNQNNELHSLNLTTELHSLN
;
A
#
# COMPACT_ATOMS: atom_id res chain seq x y z
N MET A 1 -24.22 -31.74 -7.76
CA MET A 1 -24.00 -32.77 -8.80
C MET A 1 -22.67 -33.49 -8.54
N ASN A 2 -22.56 -34.71 -9.07
CA ASN A 2 -21.58 -35.78 -8.87
C ASN A 2 -20.10 -35.36 -8.71
N GLN A 3 -19.32 -36.23 -8.03
CA GLN A 3 -17.90 -36.40 -8.30
C GLN A 3 -17.73 -36.60 -9.82
N ASN A 4 -17.22 -35.58 -10.51
CA ASN A 4 -16.91 -35.64 -11.93
C ASN A 4 -15.41 -35.44 -12.06
N ASN A 5 -14.73 -36.34 -12.77
CA ASN A 5 -13.29 -36.16 -12.99
C ASN A 5 -13.05 -34.88 -13.81
N GLU A 6 -13.84 -34.63 -14.85
CA GLU A 6 -13.74 -33.45 -15.71
C GLU A 6 -15.15 -32.96 -16.07
N LEU A 7 -15.37 -31.65 -16.00
CA LEU A 7 -16.59 -30.99 -16.46
C LEU A 7 -16.23 -29.91 -17.48
N HIS A 8 -16.59 -30.12 -18.74
CA HIS A 8 -16.13 -29.24 -19.82
C HIS A 8 -16.81 -27.86 -19.81
N SER A 9 -18.14 -27.80 -19.73
CA SER A 9 -18.84 -26.50 -19.69
C SER A 9 -20.22 -26.61 -19.06
N LEU A 10 -20.61 -25.58 -18.30
CA LEU A 10 -22.01 -25.35 -17.92
C LEU A 10 -22.40 -23.91 -18.26
N ASN A 11 -23.51 -23.74 -18.98
CA ASN A 11 -23.92 -22.44 -19.51
C ASN A 11 -25.37 -22.15 -19.11
N GLN A 12 -25.67 -20.87 -18.85
CA GLN A 12 -27.03 -20.35 -18.63
C GLN A 12 -27.75 -21.01 -17.44
N ASN A 13 -27.21 -20.82 -16.23
CA ASN A 13 -27.86 -21.28 -15.02
C ASN A 13 -28.51 -20.11 -14.29
N ASN A 14 -29.79 -20.23 -13.96
CA ASN A 14 -30.42 -19.25 -13.07
C ASN A 14 -29.85 -19.39 -11.66
N GLU A 15 -29.91 -20.58 -11.09
CA GLU A 15 -29.42 -20.83 -9.74
C GLU A 15 -28.69 -22.17 -9.68
N LEU A 16 -27.47 -22.16 -9.16
CA LEU A 16 -26.67 -23.35 -8.92
C LEU A 16 -26.25 -23.40 -7.45
N HIS A 17 -26.84 -24.31 -6.68
CA HIS A 17 -26.60 -24.39 -5.24
C HIS A 17 -25.21 -24.92 -4.86
N SER A 18 -24.72 -25.96 -5.54
CA SER A 18 -23.38 -26.47 -5.26
C SER A 18 -22.79 -27.29 -6.40
N LEU A 19 -21.50 -27.07 -6.62
CA LEU A 19 -20.64 -27.92 -7.42
C LEU A 19 -19.43 -28.31 -6.58
N ASN A 20 -19.28 -29.61 -6.32
CA ASN A 20 -18.26 -30.15 -5.43
C ASN A 20 -17.42 -31.18 -6.18
N LEU A 21 -16.12 -31.24 -5.88
CA LEU A 21 -15.20 -32.29 -6.31
C LEU A 21 -15.14 -32.44 -7.84
N THR A 22 -14.42 -31.51 -8.48
CA THR A 22 -13.99 -31.66 -9.87
C THR A 22 -12.47 -31.62 -9.97
N THR A 23 -11.86 -32.51 -10.76
CA THR A 23 -10.43 -32.35 -11.05
C THR A 23 -10.25 -31.15 -11.95
N GLU A 24 -11.04 -31.08 -13.02
CA GLU A 24 -10.98 -29.98 -13.98
C GLU A 24 -12.39 -29.47 -14.33
N LEU A 25 -12.56 -28.16 -14.31
CA LEU A 25 -13.74 -27.45 -14.81
C LEU A 25 -13.31 -26.39 -15.83
N ASN A 26 -13.65 -26.57 -17.11
CA ASN A 26 -13.12 -25.68 -18.15
C ASN A 26 -13.90 -24.36 -18.23
N SER A 27 -15.23 -24.39 -18.11
CA SER A 27 -16.01 -23.15 -18.15
C SER A 27 -17.34 -23.21 -17.42
N LEU A 28 -17.66 -22.10 -16.75
CA LEU A 28 -18.98 -21.82 -16.19
C LEU A 28 -19.40 -20.43 -16.67
N ASN A 29 -20.43 -20.34 -17.52
CA ASN A 29 -20.82 -19.07 -18.15
C ASN A 29 -22.27 -18.70 -17.86
N SER A 30 -22.51 -17.40 -17.65
CA SER A 30 -23.84 -16.81 -17.53
C SER A 30 -24.63 -17.45 -16.38
N ASN A 31 -24.23 -17.16 -15.15
CA ASN A 31 -24.91 -17.60 -13.95
C ASN A 31 -25.55 -16.41 -13.26
N THR A 32 -26.83 -16.50 -12.87
CA THR A 32 -27.41 -15.45 -12.02
C THR A 32 -26.89 -15.64 -10.60
N GLU A 33 -27.12 -16.81 -10.00
CA GLU A 33 -26.70 -17.08 -8.62
C GLU A 33 -25.94 -18.40 -8.50
N LEU A 34 -24.76 -18.34 -7.87
CA LEU A 34 -23.89 -19.48 -7.62
C LEU A 34 -23.52 -19.55 -6.14
N HIS A 35 -24.12 -20.50 -5.42
CA HIS A 35 -23.96 -20.57 -3.97
C HIS A 35 -22.60 -21.13 -3.53
N SER A 36 -22.13 -22.20 -4.17
CA SER A 36 -20.84 -22.77 -3.77
C SER A 36 -20.11 -23.58 -4.84
N LEU A 37 -18.81 -23.33 -4.99
CA LEU A 37 -17.85 -24.20 -5.67
C LEU A 37 -16.80 -24.67 -4.65
N ASN A 38 -16.73 -25.99 -4.42
CA ASN A 38 -15.82 -26.56 -3.42
C ASN A 38 -14.91 -27.64 -4.00
N GLN A 39 -13.64 -27.62 -3.58
CA GLN A 39 -12.69 -28.70 -3.83
C GLN A 39 -12.44 -28.97 -5.31
N ASN A 40 -12.13 -27.92 -6.09
CA ASN A 40 -11.72 -28.10 -7.49
C ASN A 40 -10.20 -28.05 -7.59
N THR A 41 -9.60 -28.95 -8.38
CA THR A 41 -8.15 -28.85 -8.60
C THR A 41 -7.87 -27.71 -9.56
N GLU A 42 -8.58 -27.67 -10.69
CA GLU A 42 -8.38 -26.67 -11.73
C GLU A 42 -9.71 -26.11 -12.22
N LEU A 43 -9.85 -24.78 -12.18
CA LEU A 43 -10.96 -24.04 -12.77
C LEU A 43 -10.39 -23.07 -13.81
N HIS A 44 -10.70 -23.30 -15.09
CA HIS A 44 -10.18 -22.46 -16.17
C HIS A 44 -10.93 -21.13 -16.29
N SER A 45 -12.27 -21.15 -16.29
CA SER A 45 -13.03 -19.93 -16.48
C SER A 45 -14.38 -19.88 -15.76
N LEU A 46 -14.64 -18.76 -15.09
CA LEU A 46 -15.98 -18.33 -14.63
C LEU A 46 -16.29 -16.97 -15.25
N ASN A 47 -17.36 -16.89 -16.03
CA ASN A 47 -17.69 -15.69 -16.80
C ASN A 47 -19.14 -15.27 -16.60
N LYS A 48 -19.39 -13.96 -16.45
CA LYS A 48 -20.73 -13.37 -16.30
C LYS A 48 -21.52 -14.04 -15.18
N THR A 49 -21.12 -13.77 -13.95
CA THR A 49 -21.87 -14.24 -12.76
C THR A 49 -22.40 -13.03 -12.02
N THR A 50 -23.70 -12.96 -11.76
CA THR A 50 -24.24 -11.86 -10.96
C THR A 50 -23.78 -12.04 -9.52
N GLU A 51 -24.06 -13.18 -8.89
CA GLU A 51 -23.69 -13.42 -7.50
C GLU A 51 -22.98 -14.76 -7.32
N LEU A 52 -21.80 -14.74 -6.69
CA LEU A 52 -21.06 -15.91 -6.25
C LEU A 52 -20.84 -15.85 -4.73
N HIS A 53 -21.53 -16.72 -3.99
CA HIS A 53 -21.45 -16.75 -2.54
C HIS A 53 -20.14 -17.33 -2.00
N SER A 54 -19.67 -18.46 -2.55
CA SER A 54 -18.46 -19.09 -2.03
C SER A 54 -17.65 -19.90 -3.04
N LEU A 55 -16.33 -19.70 -2.97
CA LEU A 55 -15.33 -20.49 -3.69
C LEU A 55 -14.26 -21.00 -2.71
N ASN A 56 -14.19 -22.31 -2.49
CA ASN A 56 -13.40 -22.86 -1.38
C ASN A 56 -12.51 -24.05 -1.80
N LYS A 57 -11.27 -24.04 -1.32
CA LYS A 57 -10.27 -25.10 -1.59
C LYS A 57 -10.09 -25.34 -3.09
N ASN A 58 -9.58 -24.34 -3.80
CA ASN A 58 -9.20 -24.51 -5.20
C ASN A 58 -7.68 -24.51 -5.31
N THR A 59 -7.11 -25.38 -6.15
CA THR A 59 -5.66 -25.37 -6.34
C THR A 59 -5.30 -24.28 -7.33
N GLU A 60 -5.91 -24.30 -8.51
CA GLU A 60 -5.64 -23.34 -9.58
C GLU A 60 -6.94 -22.76 -10.16
N LEU A 61 -7.00 -21.43 -10.24
CA LEU A 61 -8.05 -20.69 -10.92
C LEU A 61 -7.44 -19.74 -11.95
N HIS A 62 -7.74 -20.00 -13.22
CA HIS A 62 -7.18 -19.21 -14.31
C HIS A 62 -7.90 -17.88 -14.52
N SER A 63 -9.23 -17.88 -14.65
CA SER A 63 -9.95 -16.65 -14.94
C SER A 63 -11.33 -16.54 -14.31
N MET A 64 -11.59 -15.38 -13.71
CA MET A 64 -12.93 -14.92 -13.34
C MET A 64 -13.18 -13.57 -14.03
N ASN A 65 -14.27 -13.45 -14.77
CA ASN A 65 -14.55 -12.26 -15.57
C ASN A 65 -16.02 -11.82 -15.45
N GLN A 66 -16.24 -10.52 -15.27
CA GLN A 66 -17.57 -9.91 -15.15
C GLN A 66 -18.40 -10.56 -14.02
N ILE A 67 -17.95 -10.35 -12.79
CA ILE A 67 -18.66 -10.80 -11.59
C ILE A 67 -19.31 -9.57 -10.94
N THR A 68 -20.61 -9.55 -10.67
CA THR A 68 -21.18 -8.40 -9.97
C THR A 68 -20.78 -8.46 -8.49
N GLU A 69 -21.09 -9.56 -7.81
CA GLU A 69 -20.79 -9.76 -6.39
C GLU A 69 -20.07 -11.09 -6.17
N LEU A 70 -18.94 -11.04 -5.46
CA LEU A 70 -18.21 -12.20 -4.96
C LEU A 70 -18.07 -12.10 -3.44
N HIS A 71 -18.83 -12.92 -2.72
CA HIS A 71 -18.88 -12.87 -1.25
C HIS A 71 -17.64 -13.48 -0.59
N SER A 72 -17.20 -14.66 -1.03
CA SER A 72 -16.05 -15.30 -0.38
C SER A 72 -15.23 -16.22 -1.26
N MET A 73 -13.92 -16.13 -1.09
CA MET A 73 -12.94 -17.07 -1.62
C MET A 73 -11.96 -17.48 -0.53
N ASN A 74 -11.79 -18.78 -0.33
CA ASN A 74 -11.00 -19.29 0.80
C ASN A 74 -10.11 -20.46 0.41
N LYS A 75 -8.87 -20.45 0.92
CA LYS A 75 -7.86 -21.50 0.72
C LYS A 75 -7.63 -21.79 -0.75
N SER A 76 -6.84 -20.94 -1.39
CA SER A 76 -6.43 -21.17 -2.75
C SER A 76 -4.91 -21.13 -2.91
N THR A 77 -4.38 -21.98 -3.77
CA THR A 77 -2.95 -21.98 -4.06
C THR A 77 -2.63 -20.90 -5.09
N GLU A 78 -3.32 -20.91 -6.23
CA GLU A 78 -2.97 -20.04 -7.36
C GLU A 78 -4.20 -19.46 -8.05
N HIS A 79 -4.22 -18.13 -8.18
CA HIS A 79 -5.20 -17.38 -8.95
C HIS A 79 -4.50 -16.52 -9.98
N HIS A 80 -4.82 -16.71 -11.26
CA HIS A 80 -4.23 -15.93 -12.33
C HIS A 80 -4.95 -14.59 -12.48
N THR A 81 -6.25 -14.56 -12.82
CA THR A 81 -6.94 -13.27 -13.08
C THR A 81 -8.36 -13.19 -12.52
N LEU A 82 -8.66 -12.11 -11.79
CA LEU A 82 -10.02 -11.61 -11.56
C LEU A 82 -10.17 -10.25 -12.28
N ASN A 83 -11.15 -10.16 -13.18
CA ASN A 83 -11.35 -9.00 -14.04
C ASN A 83 -12.80 -8.52 -14.00
N LYS A 84 -12.99 -7.21 -13.83
CA LYS A 84 -14.30 -6.56 -13.79
C LYS A 84 -15.20 -7.15 -12.71
N THR A 85 -14.97 -6.72 -11.48
CA THR A 85 -15.82 -7.08 -10.34
C THR A 85 -16.40 -5.84 -9.71
N THR A 86 -17.71 -5.80 -9.46
CA THR A 86 -18.31 -4.66 -8.77
C THR A 86 -17.95 -4.73 -7.28
N GLU A 87 -18.34 -5.80 -6.60
CA GLU A 87 -18.09 -5.98 -5.17
C GLU A 87 -17.38 -7.31 -4.89
N LEU A 88 -16.28 -7.22 -4.13
CA LEU A 88 -15.53 -8.36 -3.65
C LEU A 88 -15.39 -8.28 -2.12
N TYR A 89 -16.11 -9.15 -1.41
CA TYR A 89 -16.18 -9.08 0.05
C TYR A 89 -14.96 -9.70 0.74
N SER A 90 -14.57 -10.93 0.38
CA SER A 90 -13.45 -11.56 1.06
C SER A 90 -12.64 -12.54 0.23
N LEU A 91 -11.32 -12.35 0.27
CA LEU A 91 -10.30 -13.27 -0.21
C LEU A 91 -9.41 -13.68 0.98
N ASN A 92 -9.32 -14.97 1.29
CA ASN A 92 -8.62 -15.46 2.48
C ASN A 92 -7.72 -16.67 2.21
N LYS A 93 -6.49 -16.64 2.74
CA LYS A 93 -5.49 -17.73 2.61
C LYS A 93 -5.23 -18.09 1.15
N ILE A 94 -4.69 -17.11 0.41
CA ILE A 94 -4.29 -17.30 -0.99
C ILE A 94 -2.76 -17.36 -1.03
N THR A 95 -2.18 -18.39 -1.63
CA THR A 95 -0.72 -18.43 -1.77
C THR A 95 -0.27 -17.44 -2.84
N LYS A 96 -0.78 -17.54 -4.07
CA LYS A 96 -0.42 -16.65 -5.18
C LYS A 96 -1.66 -16.06 -5.86
N LEU A 97 -1.65 -14.75 -6.04
CA LEU A 97 -2.64 -14.01 -6.83
C LEU A 97 -1.90 -13.12 -7.84
N HIS A 98 -2.06 -13.37 -9.13
CA HIS A 98 -1.32 -12.64 -10.16
C HIS A 98 -1.98 -11.29 -10.49
N SER A 99 -3.29 -11.25 -10.72
CA SER A 99 -3.93 -10.01 -11.16
C SER A 99 -5.36 -9.83 -10.63
N LEU A 100 -5.60 -8.65 -10.06
CA LEU A 100 -6.92 -8.06 -9.82
C LEU A 100 -7.09 -6.81 -10.69
N LYS A 101 -8.12 -6.78 -11.55
CA LYS A 101 -8.32 -5.68 -12.50
C LYS A 101 -9.75 -5.16 -12.51
N GLU A 102 -9.90 -3.83 -12.47
CA GLU A 102 -11.19 -3.14 -12.57
C GLU A 102 -12.17 -3.64 -11.50
N ILE A 103 -11.79 -3.43 -10.24
CA ILE A 103 -12.62 -3.76 -9.07
C ILE A 103 -13.24 -2.47 -8.56
N THR A 104 -14.57 -2.38 -8.41
CA THR A 104 -15.15 -1.18 -7.82
C THR A 104 -14.87 -1.16 -6.32
N GLU A 105 -15.28 -2.19 -5.58
CA GLU A 105 -15.08 -2.27 -4.14
C GLU A 105 -14.46 -3.62 -3.74
N LEU A 106 -13.39 -3.57 -2.94
CA LEU A 106 -12.77 -4.73 -2.32
C LEU A 106 -12.74 -4.53 -0.80
N HIS A 107 -13.53 -5.32 -0.07
CA HIS A 107 -13.62 -5.21 1.38
C HIS A 107 -12.42 -5.85 2.11
N SER A 108 -12.01 -7.05 1.72
CA SER A 108 -10.90 -7.72 2.43
C SER A 108 -10.08 -8.69 1.60
N LEU A 109 -8.75 -8.58 1.73
CA LEU A 109 -7.79 -9.58 1.30
C LEU A 109 -6.84 -9.89 2.46
N ASN A 110 -6.92 -11.12 2.97
CA ASN A 110 -6.27 -11.55 4.20
C ASN A 110 -5.39 -12.79 3.98
N LYS A 111 -4.18 -12.79 4.55
CA LYS A 111 -3.23 -13.91 4.46
C LYS A 111 -2.93 -14.29 3.01
N THR A 112 -2.28 -13.37 2.30
CA THR A 112 -1.80 -13.63 0.94
C THR A 112 -0.29 -13.74 0.95
N THR A 113 0.29 -14.84 0.46
CA THR A 113 1.75 -14.90 0.37
C THR A 113 2.22 -13.90 -0.69
N GLU A 114 1.68 -13.96 -1.90
CA GLU A 114 2.14 -13.12 -3.01
C GLU A 114 0.95 -12.52 -3.79
N LEU A 115 0.94 -11.19 -3.92
CA LEU A 115 0.08 -10.47 -4.87
C LEU A 115 0.95 -9.71 -5.88
N HIS A 116 0.89 -10.08 -7.15
CA HIS A 116 1.69 -9.43 -8.20
C HIS A 116 1.08 -8.07 -8.63
N SER A 117 -0.22 -8.00 -8.89
CA SER A 117 -0.79 -6.74 -9.39
C SER A 117 -2.25 -6.51 -9.01
N MET A 118 -2.53 -5.25 -8.69
CA MET A 118 -3.89 -4.70 -8.62
C MET A 118 -3.97 -3.41 -9.44
N ASN A 119 -4.91 -3.36 -10.36
CA ASN A 119 -5.03 -2.26 -11.32
C ASN A 119 -6.47 -1.75 -11.42
N LYS A 120 -6.65 -0.46 -11.15
CA LYS A 120 -7.95 0.23 -11.06
C LYS A 120 -8.86 -0.40 -10.01
N THR A 121 -8.73 0.12 -8.79
CA THR A 121 -9.65 -0.16 -7.70
C THR A 121 -10.27 1.15 -7.23
N THR A 122 -11.59 1.25 -7.16
CA THR A 122 -12.19 2.49 -6.63
C THR A 122 -11.98 2.54 -5.12
N GLU A 123 -12.44 1.54 -4.39
CA GLU A 123 -12.33 1.48 -2.93
C GLU A 123 -11.73 0.15 -2.47
N LEU A 124 -10.74 0.25 -1.57
CA LEU A 124 -10.08 -0.88 -0.95
C LEU A 124 -10.06 -0.72 0.57
N HIS A 125 -10.86 -1.51 1.27
CA HIS A 125 -11.01 -1.40 2.73
C HIS A 125 -9.82 -1.99 3.50
N SER A 126 -9.42 -3.23 3.18
CA SER A 126 -8.34 -3.87 3.94
C SER A 126 -7.48 -4.86 3.18
N LEU A 127 -6.17 -4.65 3.27
CA LEU A 127 -5.12 -5.60 2.91
C LEU A 127 -4.32 -5.97 4.17
N ASN A 128 -4.35 -7.25 4.58
CA ASN A 128 -3.78 -7.67 5.86
C ASN A 128 -2.94 -8.94 5.74
N GLN A 129 -1.81 -8.96 6.44
CA GLN A 129 -0.90 -10.11 6.54
C GLN A 129 -0.43 -10.62 5.17
N LYS A 130 0.29 -9.76 4.43
CA LYS A 130 0.93 -10.21 3.19
C LYS A 130 2.42 -10.41 3.37
N HIS A 131 2.96 -11.39 2.65
CA HIS A 131 4.41 -11.47 2.53
C HIS A 131 4.86 -10.46 1.48
N GLU A 132 4.39 -10.56 0.24
CA GLU A 132 4.84 -9.71 -0.85
C GLU A 132 3.68 -9.10 -1.66
N LEU A 133 3.78 -7.79 -1.91
CA LEU A 133 2.90 -7.04 -2.79
C LEU A 133 3.72 -6.25 -3.82
N HIS A 134 3.64 -6.65 -5.09
CA HIS A 134 4.47 -6.04 -6.13
C HIS A 134 3.91 -4.70 -6.65
N SER A 135 2.63 -4.61 -6.99
CA SER A 135 2.09 -3.37 -7.55
C SER A 135 0.62 -3.08 -7.23
N LEU A 136 0.38 -1.84 -6.79
CA LEU A 136 -0.91 -1.14 -6.76
C LEU A 136 -0.81 0.10 -7.66
N LYS A 137 -1.64 0.23 -8.71
CA LYS A 137 -1.41 1.26 -9.76
C LYS A 137 -2.38 2.44 -9.80
N LEU A 138 -3.65 2.22 -9.49
CA LEU A 138 -4.70 3.24 -9.54
C LEU A 138 -5.72 2.86 -8.49
N THR A 139 -5.71 3.59 -7.39
CA THR A 139 -6.63 3.38 -6.28
C THR A 139 -7.24 4.72 -5.89
N THR A 140 -8.57 4.86 -5.89
CA THR A 140 -9.16 6.12 -5.42
C THR A 140 -9.00 6.20 -3.90
N GLU A 141 -9.47 5.18 -3.18
CA GLU A 141 -9.41 5.16 -1.72
C GLU A 141 -8.86 3.82 -1.21
N LEU A 142 -7.87 3.90 -0.32
CA LEU A 142 -7.31 2.78 0.42
C LEU A 142 -7.38 3.05 1.93
N HIS A 143 -8.25 2.32 2.62
CA HIS A 143 -8.46 2.49 4.07
C HIS A 143 -7.32 1.90 4.90
N SER A 144 -6.90 0.67 4.61
CA SER A 144 -5.86 0.03 5.44
C SER A 144 -4.98 -0.97 4.70
N LEU A 145 -3.68 -0.83 4.91
CA LEU A 145 -2.66 -1.82 4.55
C LEU A 145 -1.80 -2.14 5.79
N ASN A 146 -1.88 -3.38 6.28
CA ASN A 146 -1.35 -3.76 7.58
C ASN A 146 -0.51 -5.05 7.54
N SER A 147 0.62 -5.04 8.26
CA SER A 147 1.46 -6.22 8.49
C SER A 147 1.95 -6.87 7.20
N ASN A 148 2.61 -6.09 6.34
CA ASN A 148 3.22 -6.59 5.10
C ASN A 148 4.73 -6.71 5.26
N THR A 149 5.32 -7.75 4.67
CA THR A 149 6.79 -7.86 4.66
C THR A 149 7.35 -6.90 3.62
N GLU A 150 6.87 -6.96 2.38
CA GLU A 150 7.40 -6.16 1.28
C GLU A 150 6.28 -5.57 0.41
N LEU A 151 6.38 -4.26 0.15
CA LEU A 151 5.58 -3.55 -0.84
C LEU A 151 6.51 -2.85 -1.85
N HIS A 152 6.54 -3.34 -3.09
CA HIS A 152 7.41 -2.80 -4.15
C HIS A 152 6.91 -1.46 -4.71
N SER A 153 5.63 -1.36 -5.05
CA SER A 153 5.14 -0.11 -5.65
C SER A 153 3.66 0.18 -5.41
N MET A 154 3.40 1.45 -5.06
CA MET A 154 2.09 2.08 -5.14
C MET A 154 2.19 3.33 -6.02
N ASN A 155 1.33 3.43 -7.01
CA ASN A 155 1.28 4.54 -7.95
C ASN A 155 -0.15 5.11 -7.92
N LYS A 156 -0.28 6.44 -7.93
CA LYS A 156 -1.57 7.14 -8.09
C LYS A 156 -2.66 6.63 -7.14
N THR A 157 -2.54 7.05 -5.88
CA THR A 157 -3.61 6.89 -4.89
C THR A 157 -4.20 8.25 -4.55
N THR A 158 -5.51 8.42 -4.63
CA THR A 158 -6.09 9.71 -4.21
C THR A 158 -6.01 9.83 -2.69
N GLU A 159 -6.53 8.85 -1.96
CA GLU A 159 -6.56 8.86 -0.50
C GLU A 159 -6.06 7.53 0.08
N LEU A 160 -5.12 7.63 1.01
CA LEU A 160 -4.58 6.52 1.77
C LEU A 160 -4.66 6.81 3.27
N HIS A 161 -5.59 6.14 3.94
CA HIS A 161 -5.87 6.36 5.37
C HIS A 161 -4.80 5.80 6.30
N SER A 162 -4.33 4.56 6.05
CA SER A 162 -3.37 3.95 6.97
C SER A 162 -2.44 2.90 6.34
N LEU A 163 -1.15 3.05 6.66
CA LEU A 163 -0.08 2.08 6.46
C LEU A 163 0.55 1.72 7.81
N ASN A 164 0.47 0.45 8.22
CA ASN A 164 0.91 0.03 9.56
C ASN A 164 1.73 -1.26 9.55
N LYS A 165 2.87 -1.27 10.26
CA LYS A 165 3.73 -2.44 10.44
C LYS A 165 4.20 -3.04 9.10
N ASN A 166 4.87 -2.25 8.28
CA ASN A 166 5.51 -2.77 7.07
C ASN A 166 7.01 -2.92 7.31
N ASN A 167 7.63 -4.00 6.84
CA ASN A 167 9.08 -4.11 6.95
C ASN A 167 9.72 -3.25 5.85
N GLU A 168 9.41 -3.50 4.59
CA GLU A 168 10.02 -2.79 3.47
C GLU A 168 8.97 -2.18 2.54
N LEU A 169 9.14 -0.90 2.23
CA LEU A 169 8.33 -0.16 1.28
C LEU A 169 9.23 0.56 0.27
N HIS A 170 9.25 0.08 -0.96
CA HIS A 170 10.15 0.58 -2.01
C HIS A 170 9.70 1.92 -2.61
N SER A 171 8.42 2.06 -2.98
CA SER A 171 7.96 3.30 -3.61
C SER A 171 6.48 3.59 -3.39
N LEU A 172 6.16 4.77 -2.87
CA LEU A 172 4.86 5.43 -3.01
C LEU A 172 5.01 6.66 -3.91
N ASN A 173 4.26 6.69 -5.02
CA ASN A 173 4.36 7.76 -6.02
C ASN A 173 2.99 8.33 -6.36
N GLN A 174 2.88 9.66 -6.35
CA GLN A 174 1.66 10.41 -6.68
C GLN A 174 0.50 10.07 -5.74
N ASN A 175 0.58 10.51 -4.48
CA ASN A 175 -0.56 10.43 -3.57
C ASN A 175 -1.12 11.82 -3.29
N THR A 176 -2.44 12.00 -3.32
CA THR A 176 -3.00 13.29 -2.93
C THR A 176 -2.96 13.41 -1.41
N GLU A 177 -3.51 12.43 -0.69
CA GLU A 177 -3.61 12.47 0.77
C GLU A 177 -3.14 11.16 1.39
N LEU A 178 -2.16 11.25 2.30
CA LEU A 178 -1.60 10.13 3.04
C LEU A 178 -1.71 10.38 4.55
N HIS A 179 -2.83 9.97 5.14
CA HIS A 179 -3.18 10.30 6.54
C HIS A 179 -2.17 9.77 7.57
N SER A 180 -1.72 8.51 7.44
CA SER A 180 -0.83 7.93 8.46
C SER A 180 0.07 6.78 7.99
N LEU A 181 1.37 6.93 8.27
CA LEU A 181 2.40 5.89 8.17
C LEU A 181 2.93 5.56 9.58
N LYS A 182 2.75 4.31 10.05
CA LYS A 182 3.14 3.87 11.39
C LYS A 182 4.00 2.61 11.36
N LYS A 183 5.12 2.62 12.11
CA LYS A 183 5.98 1.44 12.34
C LYS A 183 6.46 0.82 11.03
N ASN A 184 7.29 1.54 10.29
CA ASN A 184 7.93 1.01 9.10
C ASN A 184 9.42 0.73 9.42
N THR A 185 9.98 -0.36 8.91
CA THR A 185 11.43 -0.58 9.08
C THR A 185 12.18 0.25 8.04
N GLU A 186 11.90 0.02 6.76
CA GLU A 186 12.57 0.70 5.66
C GLU A 186 11.56 1.30 4.68
N LEU A 187 11.77 2.57 4.35
CA LEU A 187 10.99 3.32 3.37
C LEU A 187 11.93 3.97 2.36
N HIS A 188 11.99 3.41 1.16
CA HIS A 188 12.93 3.86 0.13
C HIS A 188 12.52 5.19 -0.51
N SER A 189 11.27 5.32 -0.96
CA SER A 189 10.85 6.53 -1.66
C SER A 189 9.39 6.93 -1.44
N LEU A 190 9.20 8.19 -1.04
CA LEU A 190 7.93 8.91 -1.05
C LEU A 190 8.03 10.09 -2.05
N ASN A 191 7.30 10.02 -3.17
CA ASN A 191 7.41 11.01 -4.24
C ASN A 191 6.05 11.61 -4.63
N GLN A 192 6.01 12.95 -4.75
CA GLN A 192 4.82 13.71 -5.16
C GLN A 192 3.61 13.47 -4.25
N ASN A 193 3.70 13.89 -2.99
CA ASN A 193 2.55 13.87 -2.08
C ASN A 193 2.03 15.28 -1.82
N THR A 194 0.72 15.48 -1.85
CA THR A 194 0.16 16.79 -1.49
C THR A 194 0.15 16.94 0.04
N GLU A 195 -0.42 15.99 0.76
CA GLU A 195 -0.55 16.07 2.21
C GLU A 195 -0.11 14.79 2.92
N LEU A 196 0.76 14.94 3.93
CA LEU A 196 1.19 13.88 4.83
C LEU A 196 1.09 14.37 6.30
N PRO A 197 -0.02 14.08 7.01
CA PRO A 197 -0.20 14.52 8.38
C PRO A 197 0.75 13.83 9.37
N SER A 198 1.07 12.54 9.17
CA SER A 198 1.89 11.81 10.14
C SER A 198 2.76 10.68 9.59
N LEU A 199 4.04 10.69 9.97
CA LEU A 199 4.99 9.59 9.85
C LEU A 199 5.59 9.28 11.24
N ASN A 200 5.42 8.05 11.72
CA ASN A 200 5.76 7.68 13.09
C ASN A 200 6.47 6.32 13.18
N LYS A 201 7.62 6.29 13.87
CA LYS A 201 8.48 5.10 14.06
C LYS A 201 8.91 4.52 12.73
N THR A 202 9.93 5.15 12.15
CA THR A 202 10.60 4.64 10.96
C THR A 202 12.06 4.36 11.32
N THR A 203 12.57 3.18 10.99
CA THR A 203 14.02 2.95 11.17
C THR A 203 14.77 3.74 10.11
N GLU A 204 14.50 3.49 8.83
CA GLU A 204 15.21 4.13 7.73
C GLU A 204 14.24 4.74 6.71
N LEU A 205 14.50 5.99 6.33
CA LEU A 205 13.82 6.69 5.26
C LEU A 205 14.84 7.25 4.25
N HIS A 206 14.91 6.65 3.06
CA HIS A 206 15.89 7.04 2.05
C HIS A 206 15.53 8.36 1.35
N SER A 207 14.28 8.52 0.88
CA SER A 207 13.91 9.73 0.15
C SER A 207 12.46 10.19 0.33
N LEU A 208 12.32 11.49 0.60
CA LEU A 208 11.07 12.27 0.51
C LEU A 208 11.26 13.35 -0.56
N ASN A 209 10.49 13.32 -1.64
CA ASN A 209 10.66 14.24 -2.76
C ASN A 209 9.34 14.89 -3.20
N LYS A 210 9.35 16.21 -3.39
CA LYS A 210 8.19 17.00 -3.86
C LYS A 210 6.96 16.78 -2.98
N ASN A 211 7.00 17.30 -1.77
CA ASN A 211 5.85 17.29 -0.87
C ASN A 211 5.31 18.70 -0.67
N THR A 212 4.00 18.89 -0.76
CA THR A 212 3.43 20.21 -0.47
C THR A 212 3.41 20.42 1.04
N GLU A 213 2.79 19.53 1.80
CA GLU A 213 2.61 19.72 3.24
C GLU A 213 2.91 18.45 4.04
N LEU A 214 3.77 18.59 5.04
CA LEU A 214 4.17 17.53 5.95
C LEU A 214 4.07 18.02 7.39
N HIS A 215 3.10 17.49 8.15
CA HIS A 215 2.86 17.98 9.51
C HIS A 215 3.83 17.41 10.55
N SER A 216 4.00 16.09 10.60
CA SER A 216 4.76 15.50 11.70
C SER A 216 5.55 14.27 11.28
N MET A 217 6.85 14.31 11.57
CA MET A 217 7.76 13.17 11.53
C MET A 217 8.29 12.90 12.95
N ASN A 218 8.03 11.71 13.49
CA ASN A 218 8.36 11.36 14.86
C ASN A 218 9.07 10.01 14.97
N GLN A 219 10.20 9.98 15.68
CA GLN A 219 11.01 8.79 15.92
C GLN A 219 11.50 8.16 14.61
N ILE A 220 12.36 8.89 13.92
CA ILE A 220 13.08 8.40 12.74
C ILE A 220 14.49 8.02 13.19
N THR A 221 15.01 6.86 12.84
CA THR A 221 16.43 6.56 13.16
C THR A 221 17.31 7.25 12.14
N GLU A 222 17.12 6.97 10.86
CA GLU A 222 17.88 7.54 9.75
C GLU A 222 16.96 8.16 8.70
N LEU A 223 17.23 9.41 8.33
CA LEU A 223 16.62 10.11 7.21
C LEU A 223 17.71 10.57 6.24
N HIS A 224 17.80 9.92 5.08
CA HIS A 224 18.84 10.22 4.09
C HIS A 224 18.55 11.51 3.31
N SER A 225 17.34 11.67 2.78
CA SER A 225 17.04 12.85 1.97
C SER A 225 15.60 13.34 2.05
N MET A 226 15.44 14.65 2.20
CA MET A 226 14.20 15.38 1.95
C MET A 226 14.47 16.50 0.96
N ASN A 227 13.71 16.55 -0.13
CA ASN A 227 13.91 17.50 -1.21
C ASN A 227 12.58 18.11 -1.67
N LYS A 228 12.57 19.44 -1.87
CA LYS A 228 11.42 20.19 -2.39
C LYS A 228 10.18 19.99 -1.52
N THR A 229 10.22 20.54 -0.31
CA THR A 229 9.06 20.58 0.57
C THR A 229 8.56 22.01 0.69
N THR A 230 7.28 22.25 0.45
CA THR A 230 6.73 23.61 0.64
C THR A 230 6.61 23.90 2.14
N GLU A 231 5.98 23.01 2.90
CA GLU A 231 5.76 23.23 4.33
C GLU A 231 6.02 21.96 5.14
N HIS A 232 6.87 22.10 6.16
CA HIS A 232 7.15 21.07 7.14
C HIS A 232 6.94 21.62 8.56
N HIS A 233 6.01 21.06 9.32
CA HIS A 233 5.74 21.58 10.67
C HIS A 233 6.72 21.03 11.71
N THR A 234 6.82 19.72 11.93
CA THR A 234 7.68 19.19 13.01
C THR A 234 8.49 17.98 12.61
N LEU A 235 9.81 18.06 12.76
CA LEU A 235 10.71 16.91 12.87
C LEU A 235 11.10 16.77 14.34
N ASN A 236 10.65 15.70 14.98
CA ASN A 236 10.80 15.58 16.43
C ASN A 236 12.11 14.91 16.83
N LYS A 237 12.12 13.57 16.87
CA LYS A 237 13.27 12.76 17.28
C LYS A 237 13.86 12.08 16.04
N THR A 238 15.07 12.48 15.67
CA THR A 238 15.85 11.86 14.59
C THR A 238 17.25 11.56 15.09
N THR A 239 17.76 10.34 14.85
CA THR A 239 19.16 10.05 15.19
C THR A 239 20.06 10.67 14.13
N GLU A 240 19.94 10.27 12.87
CA GLU A 240 20.75 10.78 11.77
C GLU A 240 19.88 11.40 10.68
N LEU A 241 20.24 12.61 10.27
CA LEU A 241 19.61 13.35 9.19
C LEU A 241 20.68 13.82 8.20
N TYR A 242 20.72 13.18 7.03
CA TYR A 242 21.78 13.44 6.05
C TYR A 242 21.53 14.72 5.23
N SER A 243 20.34 14.90 4.67
CA SER A 243 20.09 16.06 3.81
C SER A 243 18.65 16.55 3.84
N LEU A 244 18.48 17.84 4.15
CA LEU A 244 17.29 18.63 3.86
C LEU A 244 17.63 19.67 2.78
N ASN A 245 16.88 19.70 1.68
CA ASN A 245 17.15 20.59 0.55
C ASN A 245 15.88 21.23 -0.02
N GLN A 246 15.93 22.53 -0.32
CA GLN A 246 14.83 23.28 -0.95
C GLN A 246 13.53 23.20 -0.14
N ILE A 247 13.60 23.61 1.12
CA ILE A 247 12.45 23.65 2.02
C ILE A 247 11.94 25.09 2.08
N THR A 248 10.68 25.36 1.75
CA THR A 248 10.18 26.75 1.83
C THR A 248 9.96 27.15 3.30
N LYS A 249 9.22 26.34 4.06
CA LYS A 249 8.95 26.58 5.48
C LYS A 249 9.21 25.35 6.32
N LEU A 250 10.02 25.50 7.36
CA LEU A 250 10.30 24.49 8.36
C LEU A 250 10.02 25.08 9.75
N HIS A 251 9.00 24.59 10.46
CA HIS A 251 8.62 25.20 11.74
C HIS A 251 9.48 24.70 12.90
N SER A 252 9.74 23.40 13.00
CA SER A 252 10.44 22.86 14.16
C SER A 252 11.31 21.65 13.86
N LEU A 253 12.57 21.74 14.28
CA LEU A 253 13.51 20.64 14.49
C LEU A 253 13.77 20.52 16.00
N LYS A 254 13.36 19.41 16.64
CA LYS A 254 13.39 19.33 18.11
C LYS A 254 14.62 18.64 18.69
N GLU A 255 14.81 17.36 18.38
CA GLU A 255 15.86 16.50 18.91
C GLU A 255 16.51 15.74 17.75
N ILE A 256 17.60 16.29 17.24
CA ILE A 256 18.43 15.68 16.20
C ILE A 256 19.78 15.31 16.83
N THR A 257 20.24 14.07 16.65
CA THR A 257 21.59 13.72 17.11
C THR A 257 22.60 14.27 16.12
N GLU A 258 22.52 13.86 14.86
CA GLU A 258 23.41 14.31 13.78
C GLU A 258 22.62 14.87 12.60
N LEU A 259 22.96 16.10 12.19
CA LEU A 259 22.45 16.76 11.00
C LEU A 259 23.61 17.09 10.07
N HIS A 260 23.73 16.37 8.95
CA HIS A 260 24.82 16.59 8.01
C HIS A 260 24.62 17.83 7.14
N SER A 261 23.44 18.01 6.54
CA SER A 261 23.22 19.14 5.63
C SER A 261 21.79 19.69 5.69
N LEU A 262 21.68 20.99 5.93
CA LEU A 262 20.47 21.78 5.73
C LEU A 262 20.75 22.89 4.70
N ASN A 263 20.17 22.75 3.50
CA ASN A 263 20.47 23.59 2.34
C ASN A 263 19.19 24.23 1.78
N LYS A 264 19.24 25.53 1.49
CA LYS A 264 18.13 26.27 0.86
C LYS A 264 16.81 26.14 1.65
N THR A 265 16.79 26.70 2.85
CA THR A 265 15.54 26.89 3.60
C THR A 265 15.13 28.35 3.56
N SER A 266 13.95 28.68 3.06
CA SER A 266 13.51 30.09 3.07
C SER A 266 13.22 30.54 4.50
N GLU A 267 12.50 29.73 5.28
CA GLU A 267 12.14 30.05 6.66
C GLU A 267 12.29 28.84 7.58
N LEU A 268 13.11 28.99 8.63
CA LEU A 268 13.27 28.04 9.73
C LEU A 268 12.87 28.71 11.06
N HIS A 269 11.78 28.27 11.68
CA HIS A 269 11.30 28.89 12.92
C HIS A 269 12.05 28.45 14.17
N SER A 270 12.27 27.15 14.34
CA SER A 270 12.93 26.63 15.53
C SER A 270 13.82 25.42 15.26
N MET A 271 15.03 25.46 15.82
CA MET A 271 15.91 24.31 15.98
C MET A 271 16.32 24.25 17.45
N ASN A 272 15.92 23.20 18.17
CA ASN A 272 15.99 23.20 19.65
C ASN A 272 17.18 22.44 20.25
N LYS A 273 17.40 21.20 19.83
CA LYS A 273 18.50 20.37 20.30
C LYS A 273 19.07 19.60 19.12
N THR A 274 20.26 20.02 18.71
CA THR A 274 21.07 19.34 17.69
C THR A 274 22.41 19.02 18.33
N THR A 275 22.82 17.76 18.36
CA THR A 275 24.14 17.43 18.95
C THR A 275 25.23 17.87 17.98
N GLU A 276 25.19 17.39 16.74
CA GLU A 276 26.14 17.72 15.69
C GLU A 276 25.44 18.30 14.46
N LEU A 277 25.91 19.44 13.99
CA LEU A 277 25.47 20.10 12.76
C LEU A 277 26.66 20.33 11.82
N HIS A 278 26.76 19.58 10.73
CA HIS A 278 27.92 19.68 9.83
C HIS A 278 27.84 20.86 8.86
N SER A 279 26.70 21.07 8.19
CA SER A 279 26.54 22.12 7.19
C SER A 279 25.17 22.80 7.24
N LEU A 280 25.19 24.12 7.37
CA LEU A 280 24.02 24.99 7.23
C LEU A 280 24.27 26.01 6.11
N ASN A 281 23.51 25.94 5.01
CA ASN A 281 23.74 26.76 3.80
C ASN A 281 22.46 27.41 3.26
N GLN A 282 22.50 28.71 2.95
CA GLN A 282 21.41 29.44 2.30
C GLN A 282 20.08 29.33 3.07
N ASN A 283 20.09 29.75 4.33
CA ASN A 283 18.88 29.84 5.14
C ASN A 283 18.53 31.32 5.36
N ASN A 284 17.44 31.80 4.74
CA ASN A 284 17.16 33.24 4.68
C ASN A 284 16.67 33.77 6.03
N GLU A 285 15.76 33.06 6.68
CA GLU A 285 15.19 33.45 7.96
C GLU A 285 15.31 32.30 8.98
N LEU A 286 16.02 32.57 10.07
CA LEU A 286 16.15 31.67 11.23
C LEU A 286 15.67 32.41 12.48
N HIS A 287 14.52 32.01 13.03
CA HIS A 287 13.90 32.71 14.17
C HIS A 287 14.49 32.28 15.52
N SER A 288 14.74 30.97 15.71
CA SER A 288 15.33 30.46 16.96
C SER A 288 16.23 29.26 16.73
N LEU A 289 17.42 29.32 17.35
CA LEU A 289 18.40 28.24 17.43
C LEU A 289 18.78 28.08 18.90
N ASN A 290 18.45 26.93 19.48
CA ASN A 290 18.78 26.56 20.84
C ASN A 290 19.74 25.35 20.82
N LEU A 291 20.57 25.25 21.86
CA LEU A 291 21.50 24.15 22.16
C LEU A 291 21.95 23.32 20.94
N THR A 292 22.91 23.87 20.19
CA THR A 292 23.73 23.11 19.24
C THR A 292 25.08 22.84 19.91
N THR A 293 25.47 21.57 20.04
CA THR A 293 26.73 21.23 20.74
C THR A 293 27.93 21.47 19.83
N GLU A 294 27.85 21.01 18.59
CA GLU A 294 28.90 21.15 17.58
C GLU A 294 28.33 21.67 16.25
N LEU A 295 28.97 22.70 15.69
CA LEU A 295 28.65 23.29 14.39
C LEU A 295 29.92 23.39 13.55
N HIS A 296 30.00 22.65 12.44
CA HIS A 296 31.21 22.59 11.61
C HIS A 296 31.26 23.67 10.51
N SER A 297 30.13 23.98 9.85
CA SER A 297 30.10 25.01 8.81
C SER A 297 28.76 25.75 8.72
N LEU A 298 28.85 27.06 8.50
CA LEU A 298 27.74 27.99 8.35
C LEU A 298 28.04 28.94 7.19
N ASN A 299 27.21 28.91 6.13
CA ASN A 299 27.36 29.72 4.92
C ASN A 299 26.05 30.39 4.48
#